data_AF-A0A4U0MW62-F1
#
_entry.id   AF-A0A4U0MW62-F1
#
_cell.length_a   1.000
_cell.length_b   1.000
_cell.length_c   1.000
_cell.angle_alpha   90.00
_cell.angle_beta   90.00
_cell.angle_gamma   90.00
#
_symmetry.space_group_name_H-M   'P 1'
#
loop_
_entity.id
_entity.type
_entity.pdbx_description
1 polymer ?
#
loop_
_entity_poly.entity_id
_entity_poly.type
_entity_poly.pdbx_seq_one_letter_code
_entity_poly.pdbx_strand_id
1 'polypeptide(L)'
;MSRISVRGFAVASATAVTTVGAVVGVASGSQVSGDSTEAAAAGATIADIPAGQQAQVQTASLTQQADEQSTAADAAALKSAQESARKAAAQTAQDKKDAAEKAKAEKEAKEREKELAASRSATRDADDFLVKGSYTIAETQAMARQMMASDQFQCFSNIVDHESGWNYRATNASSGAYGLVQALPGSKMASAGSDWQTNPATQIKWGLNYMNDRYGSPCGAWSFWQANSWY
;
A
#
# COMPACT_ATOMS: atom_id res chain seq x y z
N MET A 1 24.53 30.79 -38.15
CA MET A 1 24.62 29.50 -37.43
C MET A 1 23.36 29.34 -36.59
N SER A 2 22.27 28.68 -37.04
CA SER A 2 21.96 27.24 -36.84
C SER A 2 22.54 26.66 -35.54
N ARG A 3 21.76 26.16 -34.58
CA ARG A 3 20.64 25.20 -34.70
C ARG A 3 19.54 25.36 -33.63
N ILE A 4 18.30 25.18 -34.08
CA ILE A 4 17.12 24.79 -33.30
C ILE A 4 17.30 23.33 -32.88
N SER A 5 17.09 23.01 -31.60
CA SER A 5 17.04 21.62 -31.11
C SER A 5 15.72 21.37 -30.40
N VAL A 6 14.74 20.90 -31.17
CA VAL A 6 13.52 20.25 -30.69
C VAL A 6 13.89 18.88 -30.13
N ARG A 7 13.58 18.62 -28.87
CA ARG A 7 13.42 17.27 -28.29
C ARG A 7 11.95 17.22 -27.87
N GLY A 8 11.06 16.39 -28.41
CA GLY A 8 11.21 15.03 -28.90
C GLY A 8 10.14 14.23 -28.16
N PHE A 9 8.91 14.29 -28.65
CA PHE A 9 7.80 13.45 -28.17
C PHE A 9 8.18 11.98 -28.41
N ALA A 10 8.38 11.22 -27.35
CA ALA A 10 8.46 9.77 -27.42
C ALA A 10 7.10 9.19 -27.00
N VAL A 11 6.24 8.95 -27.99
CA VAL A 11 5.13 8.01 -27.88
C VAL A 11 5.74 6.61 -27.97
N ALA A 12 5.79 5.91 -26.85
CA ALA A 12 6.13 4.49 -26.84
C ALA A 12 4.83 3.68 -26.77
N SER A 13 4.34 3.28 -27.95
CA SER A 13 3.45 2.13 -28.08
C SER A 13 4.20 0.88 -27.62
N ALA A 14 3.65 0.15 -26.66
CA ALA A 14 4.03 -1.23 -26.40
C ALA A 14 2.75 -2.05 -26.24
N THR A 15 2.27 -2.54 -27.38
CA THR A 15 1.24 -3.57 -27.47
C THR A 15 1.80 -4.86 -26.87
N ALA A 16 1.49 -5.15 -25.61
CA ALA A 16 1.75 -6.46 -25.03
C ALA A 16 0.53 -7.35 -25.28
N VAL A 17 0.51 -8.04 -26.42
CA VAL A 17 -0.37 -9.20 -26.64
C VAL A 17 0.22 -10.35 -25.83
N THR A 18 -0.19 -10.48 -24.57
CA THR A 18 0.02 -11.71 -23.81
C THR A 18 -1.05 -12.71 -24.22
N THR A 19 -0.62 -13.70 -24.99
CA THR A 19 -1.30 -14.96 -25.29
C THR A 19 -1.92 -15.55 -24.03
N VAL A 20 -3.25 -15.62 -23.97
CA VAL A 20 -3.96 -16.46 -22.99
C VAL A 20 -3.92 -17.88 -23.52
N GLY A 21 -3.21 -18.76 -22.80
CA GLY A 21 -3.09 -20.17 -23.12
C GLY A 21 -4.46 -20.85 -23.16
N ALA A 22 -4.67 -21.67 -24.19
CA ALA A 22 -5.78 -22.60 -24.27
C ALA A 22 -5.65 -23.62 -23.13
N VAL A 23 -6.61 -23.63 -22.20
CA VAL A 23 -6.75 -24.71 -21.23
C VAL A 23 -7.50 -25.83 -21.94
N VAL A 24 -6.77 -26.87 -22.37
CA VAL A 24 -7.36 -28.14 -22.79
C VAL A 24 -7.97 -28.79 -21.54
N GLY A 25 -9.30 -28.78 -21.45
CA GLY A 25 -10.04 -29.58 -20.49
C GLY A 25 -9.97 -31.05 -20.90
N VAL A 26 -9.32 -31.86 -20.08
CA VAL A 26 -9.27 -33.32 -20.22
C VAL A 26 -10.68 -33.89 -20.05
N ALA A 27 -11.19 -34.56 -21.08
CA ALA A 27 -12.39 -35.37 -20.96
C ALA A 27 -12.01 -36.68 -20.27
N SER A 28 -12.37 -36.82 -19.00
CA SER A 28 -12.32 -38.11 -18.31
C SER A 28 -13.46 -38.98 -18.83
N GLY A 29 -13.11 -39.93 -19.71
CA GLY A 29 -13.98 -41.03 -20.07
C GLY A 29 -14.12 -42.00 -18.90
N SER A 30 -15.37 -42.34 -18.57
CA SER A 30 -15.70 -43.53 -17.77
C SER A 30 -16.53 -44.46 -18.64
N GLN A 31 -15.91 -45.58 -19.04
CA GLN A 31 -16.56 -46.64 -19.79
C GLN A 31 -17.43 -47.53 -18.89
N VAL A 32 -18.57 -47.92 -19.47
CA VAL A 32 -19.43 -49.10 -19.31
C VAL A 32 -18.95 -50.22 -18.37
N SER A 33 -19.87 -50.63 -17.49
CA SER A 33 -20.18 -52.01 -17.06
C SER A 33 -21.65 -51.93 -16.59
N GLY A 34 -22.66 -52.58 -17.16
CA GLY A 34 -22.74 -53.94 -17.65
C GLY A 34 -23.49 -54.77 -16.61
N ASP A 35 -24.82 -54.72 -16.59
CA ASP A 35 -25.62 -55.87 -16.14
C ASP A 35 -27.01 -55.91 -16.79
N SER A 36 -27.46 -57.14 -17.02
CA SER A 36 -28.60 -57.53 -17.85
C SER A 36 -29.86 -57.69 -17.01
N THR A 37 -30.99 -57.13 -17.43
CA THR A 37 -32.31 -57.68 -17.07
C THR A 37 -33.29 -57.51 -18.22
N GLU A 38 -33.33 -58.56 -19.04
CA GLU A 38 -34.51 -59.34 -19.41
C GLU A 38 -35.80 -58.62 -19.87
N ALA A 39 -36.19 -58.98 -21.09
CA ALA A 39 -37.50 -58.71 -21.65
C ALA A 39 -38.58 -59.47 -20.87
N ALA A 40 -39.59 -58.75 -20.38
CA ALA A 40 -40.87 -59.34 -20.03
C ALA A 40 -41.91 -58.92 -21.08
N ALA A 41 -42.01 -59.71 -22.14
CA ALA A 41 -43.19 -59.75 -22.98
C ALA A 41 -44.33 -60.38 -22.16
N ALA A 42 -45.24 -59.55 -21.64
CA ALA A 42 -46.56 -60.00 -21.23
C ALA A 42 -47.56 -59.53 -22.30
N GLY A 43 -48.06 -60.50 -23.06
CA GLY A 43 -48.99 -60.28 -24.15
C GLY A 43 -50.26 -59.56 -23.71
N ALA A 44 -50.59 -58.48 -24.41
CA ALA A 44 -51.93 -57.98 -24.54
C ALA A 44 -52.24 -57.90 -26.04
N THR A 45 -53.40 -58.44 -26.37
CA THR A 45 -53.96 -58.67 -27.70
C THR A 45 -53.93 -57.44 -28.61
N ILE A 46 -53.68 -57.71 -29.89
CA ILE A 46 -53.80 -56.78 -31.02
C ILE A 46 -55.16 -56.07 -30.96
N ALA A 47 -55.13 -54.78 -30.64
CA ALA A 47 -56.17 -53.83 -30.95
C ALA A 47 -55.48 -52.63 -31.61
N ASP A 48 -56.02 -52.20 -32.74
CA ASP A 48 -55.63 -51.05 -33.53
C ASP A 48 -55.35 -49.82 -32.64
N ILE A 49 -54.09 -49.41 -32.54
CA ILE A 49 -53.66 -48.14 -31.94
C ILE A 49 -52.85 -47.43 -33.03
N PRO A 50 -53.13 -46.16 -33.37
CA PRO A 50 -52.28 -45.36 -34.26
C PRO A 50 -50.98 -44.99 -33.52
N ALA A 51 -50.15 -46.00 -33.23
CA ALA A 51 -48.96 -45.89 -32.39
C ALA A 51 -47.77 -45.25 -33.13
N GLY A 52 -47.80 -45.20 -34.47
CA GLY A 52 -46.72 -44.61 -35.26
C GLY A 52 -46.61 -43.08 -35.15
N GLN A 53 -47.74 -42.39 -34.96
CA GLN A 53 -47.77 -40.93 -34.92
C GLN A 53 -47.59 -40.37 -33.51
N GLN A 54 -48.14 -41.02 -32.48
CA GLN A 54 -47.96 -40.58 -31.09
C GLN A 54 -46.57 -40.89 -30.52
N ALA A 55 -45.95 -42.02 -30.90
CA ALA A 55 -44.58 -42.33 -30.46
C ALA A 55 -43.55 -41.35 -31.04
N GLN A 56 -43.70 -40.96 -32.31
CA GLN A 56 -42.80 -39.98 -32.94
C GLN A 56 -42.90 -38.59 -32.32
N VAL A 57 -44.11 -38.16 -31.92
CA VAL A 57 -44.33 -36.86 -31.26
C VAL A 57 -43.70 -36.82 -29.87
N GLN A 58 -43.76 -37.93 -29.10
CA GLN A 58 -43.12 -37.98 -27.78
C GLN A 58 -41.59 -38.02 -27.87
N THR A 59 -41.02 -38.74 -28.83
CA THR A 59 -39.55 -38.72 -29.05
C THR A 59 -39.04 -37.36 -29.52
N ALA A 60 -39.80 -36.64 -30.36
CA ALA A 60 -39.44 -35.30 -30.79
C ALA A 60 -39.49 -34.30 -29.63
N SER A 61 -40.51 -34.38 -28.76
CA SER A 61 -40.64 -33.53 -27.56
C SER A 61 -39.54 -33.78 -26.53
N LEU A 62 -39.12 -35.03 -26.33
CA LEU A 62 -38.03 -35.38 -25.40
C LEU A 62 -36.67 -34.92 -25.93
N THR A 63 -36.45 -35.05 -27.24
CA THR A 63 -35.22 -34.57 -27.90
C THR A 63 -35.12 -33.05 -27.80
N GLN A 64 -36.22 -32.33 -28.05
CA GLN A 64 -36.26 -30.88 -27.93
C GLN A 64 -35.99 -30.39 -26.48
N GLN A 65 -36.56 -31.05 -25.46
CA GLN A 65 -36.26 -30.72 -24.06
C GLN A 65 -34.80 -30.98 -23.68
N ALA A 66 -34.20 -32.04 -24.21
CA ALA A 66 -32.79 -32.34 -23.97
C ALA A 66 -31.86 -31.28 -24.61
N ASP A 67 -32.19 -30.81 -25.81
CA ASP A 67 -31.43 -29.75 -26.50
C ASP A 67 -31.56 -28.40 -25.77
N GLU A 68 -32.75 -28.07 -25.26
CA GLU A 68 -32.99 -26.87 -24.45
C GLU A 68 -32.23 -26.94 -23.11
N GLN A 69 -32.23 -28.09 -22.45
CA GLN A 69 -31.45 -28.30 -21.22
C GLN A 69 -29.94 -28.22 -21.46
N SER A 70 -29.43 -28.81 -22.55
CA SER A 70 -28.01 -28.74 -22.91
C SER A 70 -27.60 -27.29 -23.16
N THR A 71 -28.37 -26.55 -23.94
CA THR A 71 -28.10 -25.14 -24.25
C THR A 71 -28.14 -24.27 -22.99
N ALA A 72 -29.09 -24.52 -22.08
CA ALA A 72 -29.17 -23.83 -20.80
C ALA A 72 -27.98 -24.14 -19.88
N ALA A 73 -27.52 -25.38 -19.85
CA ALA A 73 -26.34 -25.80 -19.09
C ALA A 73 -25.05 -25.15 -19.65
N ASP A 74 -24.89 -25.13 -20.98
CA ASP A 74 -23.76 -24.48 -21.65
C ASP A 74 -23.74 -22.97 -21.40
N ALA A 75 -24.90 -22.31 -21.48
CA ALA A 75 -25.04 -20.89 -21.17
C ALA A 75 -24.70 -20.58 -19.70
N ALA A 76 -25.14 -21.43 -18.76
CA ALA A 76 -24.81 -21.29 -17.35
C ALA A 76 -23.32 -21.51 -17.07
N ALA A 77 -22.71 -22.51 -17.70
CA ALA A 77 -21.28 -22.80 -17.61
C ALA A 77 -20.44 -21.62 -18.12
N LEU A 78 -20.76 -21.09 -19.31
CA LEU A 78 -20.09 -19.92 -19.89
C LEU A 78 -20.23 -18.67 -19.00
N LYS A 79 -21.42 -18.40 -18.47
CA LYS A 79 -21.66 -17.26 -17.58
C LYS A 79 -20.83 -17.36 -16.29
N SER A 80 -20.76 -18.56 -15.70
CA SER A 80 -19.96 -18.81 -14.49
C SER A 80 -18.45 -18.68 -14.75
N ALA A 81 -17.97 -19.15 -15.91
CA ALA A 81 -16.58 -19.04 -16.33
C ALA A 81 -16.18 -17.58 -16.62
N GLN A 82 -17.08 -16.80 -17.24
CA GLN A 82 -16.85 -15.40 -17.53
C GLN A 82 -16.83 -14.55 -16.24
N GLU A 83 -17.70 -14.86 -15.29
CA GLU A 83 -17.74 -14.15 -14.00
C GLU A 83 -16.52 -14.45 -13.13
N SER A 84 -16.06 -15.70 -13.10
CA SER A 84 -14.83 -16.07 -12.39
C SER A 84 -13.60 -15.43 -13.03
N ALA A 85 -13.51 -15.41 -14.36
CA ALA A 85 -12.45 -14.73 -15.09
C ALA A 85 -12.45 -13.21 -14.82
N ARG A 86 -13.63 -12.58 -14.75
CA ARG A 86 -13.76 -11.15 -14.44
C ARG A 86 -13.32 -10.83 -13.01
N LYS A 87 -13.68 -11.67 -12.02
CA LYS A 87 -13.25 -11.51 -10.63
C LYS A 87 -11.74 -11.69 -10.48
N ALA A 88 -11.16 -12.71 -11.13
CA ALA A 88 -9.72 -12.93 -11.13
C ALA A 88 -8.94 -11.77 -11.79
N ALA A 89 -9.46 -11.23 -12.89
CA ALA A 89 -8.87 -10.06 -13.55
C ALA A 89 -8.94 -8.80 -12.68
N ALA A 90 -10.05 -8.57 -11.97
CA ALA A 90 -10.20 -7.46 -11.04
C ALA A 90 -9.25 -7.57 -9.85
N GLN A 91 -9.12 -8.76 -9.25
CA GLN A 91 -8.18 -9.02 -8.16
C GLN A 91 -6.73 -8.78 -8.61
N THR A 92 -6.35 -9.33 -9.78
CA THR A 92 -5.00 -9.13 -10.34
C THR A 92 -4.71 -7.65 -10.62
N ALA A 93 -5.70 -6.87 -11.04
CA ALA A 93 -5.54 -5.44 -11.27
C ALA A 93 -5.36 -4.66 -9.94
N GLN A 94 -6.09 -5.05 -8.90
CA GLN A 94 -5.98 -4.46 -7.57
C GLN A 94 -4.61 -4.78 -6.94
N ASP A 95 -4.19 -6.05 -6.93
CA ASP A 95 -2.91 -6.48 -6.37
C ASP A 95 -1.73 -5.78 -7.08
N LYS A 96 -1.82 -5.57 -8.39
CA LYS A 96 -0.81 -4.81 -9.16
C LYS A 96 -0.79 -3.34 -8.80
N LYS A 97 -1.94 -2.71 -8.53
CA LYS A 97 -2.01 -1.32 -8.06
C LYS A 97 -1.37 -1.20 -6.68
N ASP A 98 -1.76 -2.06 -5.74
CA ASP A 98 -1.27 -2.03 -4.36
C ASP A 98 0.25 -2.28 -4.31
N ALA A 99 0.76 -3.21 -5.13
CA ALA A 99 2.20 -3.45 -5.27
C ALA A 99 2.94 -2.24 -5.86
N ALA A 100 2.35 -1.57 -6.87
CA ALA A 100 2.93 -0.37 -7.47
C ALA A 100 2.94 0.82 -6.49
N GLU A 101 1.89 1.01 -5.71
CA GLU A 101 1.82 2.05 -4.68
C GLU A 101 2.82 1.78 -3.55
N LYS A 102 2.92 0.54 -3.07
CA LYS A 102 3.92 0.16 -2.07
C LYS A 102 5.35 0.39 -2.58
N ALA A 103 5.64 0.00 -3.82
CA ALA A 103 6.95 0.22 -4.43
C ALA A 103 7.27 1.72 -4.59
N LYS A 104 6.27 2.54 -4.95
CA LYS A 104 6.42 4.01 -5.02
C LYS A 104 6.69 4.61 -3.64
N ALA A 105 5.93 4.20 -2.62
CA ALA A 105 6.11 4.67 -1.25
C ALA A 105 7.49 4.30 -0.68
N GLU A 106 7.96 3.06 -0.92
CA GLU A 106 9.31 2.64 -0.51
C GLU A 106 10.42 3.41 -1.24
N LYS A 107 10.23 3.70 -2.53
CA LYS A 107 11.20 4.49 -3.31
C LYS A 107 11.25 5.94 -2.83
N GLU A 108 10.10 6.57 -2.61
CA GLU A 108 10.02 7.93 -2.06
C GLU A 108 10.59 7.99 -0.63
N ALA A 109 10.37 6.97 0.20
CA ALA A 109 10.98 6.89 1.53
C ALA A 109 12.51 6.82 1.44
N LYS A 110 13.06 6.00 0.54
CA LYS A 110 14.52 5.90 0.30
C LYS A 110 15.12 7.18 -0.29
N GLU A 111 14.41 7.86 -1.18
CA GLU A 111 14.86 9.15 -1.74
C GLU A 111 14.86 10.24 -0.66
N ARG A 112 13.81 10.31 0.16
CA ARG A 112 13.77 11.21 1.33
C ARG A 112 14.87 10.89 2.34
N GLU A 113 15.13 9.61 2.62
CA GLU A 113 16.22 9.20 3.52
C GLU A 113 17.58 9.68 2.99
N LYS A 114 17.83 9.56 1.69
CA LYS A 114 19.06 10.06 1.05
C LYS A 114 19.17 11.58 1.11
N GLU A 115 18.07 12.30 0.91
CA GLU A 115 18.04 13.77 1.00
C GLU A 115 18.23 14.25 2.45
N LEU A 116 17.64 13.56 3.43
CA LEU A 116 17.87 13.77 4.86
C LEU A 116 19.31 13.44 5.25
N ALA A 117 19.90 12.37 4.72
CA ALA A 117 21.30 12.04 4.97
C ALA A 117 22.26 13.06 4.33
N ALA A 118 21.96 13.53 3.11
CA ALA A 118 22.75 14.55 2.43
C ALA A 118 22.70 15.91 3.14
N SER A 119 21.53 16.30 3.64
CA SER A 119 21.35 17.52 4.44
C SER A 119 22.03 17.42 5.81
N ARG A 120 22.02 16.24 6.46
CA ARG A 120 22.79 15.98 7.68
C ARG A 120 24.29 16.18 7.47
N SER A 121 24.83 15.78 6.32
CA SER A 121 26.27 15.89 6.03
C SER A 121 26.76 17.34 5.82
N ALA A 122 25.86 18.31 5.67
CA ALA A 122 26.18 19.74 5.56
C ALA A 122 25.94 20.51 6.87
N THR A 123 25.27 19.90 7.84
CA THR A 123 24.94 20.49 9.14
C THR A 123 25.87 19.98 10.22
N ARG A 124 26.10 20.76 11.29
CA ARG A 124 26.93 20.34 12.42
C ARG A 124 26.21 19.27 13.24
N ASP A 125 26.96 18.30 13.73
CA ASP A 125 26.46 17.32 14.68
C ASP A 125 26.48 17.88 16.11
N ALA A 126 25.72 17.27 17.02
CA ALA A 126 25.69 17.69 18.43
C ALA A 126 27.09 17.64 19.08
N ASP A 127 27.90 16.68 18.67
CA ASP A 127 29.25 16.43 19.18
C ASP A 127 30.25 17.52 18.75
N ASP A 128 29.92 18.34 17.74
CA ASP A 128 30.75 19.44 17.28
C ASP A 128 30.65 20.69 18.17
N PHE A 129 29.71 20.73 19.12
CA PHE A 129 29.50 21.88 20.00
C PHE A 129 30.24 21.68 21.31
N LEU A 130 30.93 22.73 21.77
CA LEU A 130 31.54 22.73 23.09
C LEU A 130 30.45 22.70 24.16
N VAL A 131 30.57 21.74 25.09
CA VAL A 131 29.66 21.64 26.24
C VAL A 131 29.94 22.78 27.21
N LYS A 132 28.89 23.52 27.58
CA LYS A 132 28.93 24.65 28.51
C LYS A 132 28.08 24.34 29.74
N GLY A 133 28.36 24.99 30.86
CA GLY A 133 27.56 24.83 32.09
C GLY A 133 26.14 25.41 31.98
N SER A 134 25.92 26.35 31.05
CA SER A 134 24.60 26.90 30.76
C SER A 134 24.57 27.51 29.36
N TYR A 135 23.36 27.59 28.80
CA TYR A 135 23.09 28.17 27.49
C TYR A 135 21.97 29.20 27.59
N THR A 136 22.13 30.31 26.89
CA THR A 136 21.06 31.27 26.64
C THR A 136 20.09 30.73 25.57
N ILE A 137 18.89 31.30 25.50
CA ILE A 137 17.94 31.01 24.41
C ILE A 137 18.59 31.31 23.05
N ALA A 138 19.29 32.43 22.93
CA ALA A 138 19.97 32.82 21.69
C ALA A 138 21.05 31.81 21.27
N GLU A 139 21.87 31.33 22.20
CA GLU A 139 22.86 30.27 21.92
C GLU A 139 22.17 28.97 21.50
N THR A 140 21.06 28.61 22.15
CA THR A 140 20.29 27.41 21.83
C THR A 140 19.68 27.47 20.43
N GLN A 141 19.08 28.60 20.07
CA GLN A 141 18.58 28.86 18.72
C GLN A 141 19.71 28.85 17.68
N ALA A 142 20.87 29.44 18.01
CA ALA A 142 22.02 29.46 17.11
C ALA A 142 22.56 28.03 16.84
N MET A 143 22.59 27.17 17.86
CA MET A 143 22.92 25.75 17.69
C MET A 143 21.89 25.07 16.79
N ALA A 144 20.59 25.24 17.04
CA ALA A 144 19.54 24.67 16.21
C ALA A 144 19.67 25.08 14.73
N ARG A 145 19.99 26.34 14.43
CA ARG A 145 20.23 26.81 13.04
C ARG A 145 21.42 26.12 12.36
N GLN A 146 22.41 25.69 13.12
CA GLN A 146 23.61 25.01 12.58
C GLN A 146 23.41 23.50 12.40
N MET A 147 22.39 22.93 13.04
CA MET A 147 22.10 21.48 13.06
C MET A 147 21.03 21.05 12.06
N MET A 148 20.42 21.98 11.32
CA MET A 148 19.40 21.66 10.32
C MET A 148 19.47 22.61 9.13
N ALA A 149 18.86 22.20 8.02
CA ALA A 149 18.70 23.07 6.86
C ALA A 149 17.86 24.31 7.21
N SER A 150 18.18 25.45 6.58
CA SER A 150 17.59 26.75 6.93
C SER A 150 16.07 26.83 6.72
N ASP A 151 15.54 26.06 5.77
CA ASP A 151 14.12 25.95 5.46
C ASP A 151 13.34 25.16 6.54
N GLN A 152 14.01 24.29 7.30
CA GLN A 152 13.39 23.52 8.38
C GLN A 152 13.36 24.28 9.71
N PHE A 153 14.27 25.24 9.90
CA PHE A 153 14.45 25.92 11.18
C PHE A 153 13.19 26.61 11.69
N GLN A 154 12.44 27.32 10.83
CA GLN A 154 11.27 28.06 11.28
C GLN A 154 10.19 27.11 11.83
N CYS A 155 9.96 25.99 11.15
CA CYS A 155 9.00 24.97 11.58
C CYS A 155 9.39 24.35 12.92
N PHE A 156 10.67 23.95 13.05
CA PHE A 156 11.23 23.46 14.30
C PHE A 156 11.09 24.49 15.43
N SER A 157 11.41 25.76 15.14
CA SER A 157 11.37 26.85 16.09
C SER A 157 9.97 27.07 16.64
N ASN A 158 8.93 27.00 15.81
CA ASN A 158 7.56 27.17 16.26
C ASN A 158 7.17 26.07 17.26
N ILE A 159 7.55 24.81 16.99
CA ILE A 159 7.29 23.70 17.91
C ILE A 159 8.03 23.93 19.23
N VAL A 160 9.35 24.16 19.19
CA VAL A 160 10.16 24.33 20.42
C VAL A 160 9.71 25.52 21.26
N ASP A 161 9.26 26.59 20.61
CA ASP A 161 8.69 27.75 21.29
C ASP A 161 7.41 27.39 22.06
N HIS A 162 6.49 26.65 21.43
CA HIS A 162 5.28 26.15 22.08
C HIS A 162 5.55 25.13 23.19
N GLU A 163 6.52 24.25 23.00
CA GLU A 163 6.82 23.15 23.94
C GLU A 163 7.57 23.64 25.18
N SER A 164 8.52 24.56 25.02
CA SER A 164 9.46 24.90 26.10
C SER A 164 9.80 26.38 26.21
N GLY A 165 9.34 27.23 25.29
CA GLY A 165 9.84 28.60 25.17
C GLY A 165 11.36 28.65 25.03
N TRP A 166 11.94 27.67 24.34
CA TRP A 166 13.39 27.47 24.19
C TRP A 166 14.18 27.17 25.47
N ASN A 167 13.53 26.80 26.56
CA ASN A 167 14.20 26.38 27.78
C ASN A 167 14.56 24.88 27.72
N TYR A 168 15.84 24.57 27.48
CA TYR A 168 16.35 23.19 27.45
C TYR A 168 16.26 22.44 28.79
N ARG A 169 15.90 23.13 29.88
CA ARG A 169 15.65 22.53 31.21
C ARG A 169 14.16 22.56 31.59
N ALA A 170 13.28 22.94 30.66
CA ALA A 170 11.84 22.96 30.89
C ALA A 170 11.37 21.57 31.32
N THR A 171 10.63 21.52 32.43
CA THR A 171 9.98 20.29 32.90
C THR A 171 8.51 20.60 33.10
N ASN A 172 7.64 19.86 32.42
CA ASN A 172 6.22 19.93 32.69
C ASN A 172 5.94 19.21 34.03
N ALA A 173 5.46 19.95 35.03
CA ALA A 173 5.24 19.42 36.38
C ALA A 173 4.17 18.31 36.43
N SER A 174 3.19 18.35 35.52
CA SER A 174 2.06 17.43 35.49
C SER A 174 2.43 16.10 34.83
N SER A 175 3.18 16.15 33.72
CA SER A 175 3.51 14.96 32.91
C SER A 175 4.93 14.45 33.09
N GLY A 176 5.86 15.28 33.57
CA GLY A 176 7.30 14.98 33.61
C GLY A 176 8.00 15.08 32.25
N ALA A 177 7.33 15.62 31.22
CA ALA A 177 7.95 15.91 29.93
C ALA A 177 9.12 16.89 30.09
N TYR A 178 10.22 16.66 29.35
CA TYR A 178 11.48 17.35 29.59
C TYR A 178 12.13 17.92 28.33
N GLY A 179 12.77 19.09 28.49
CA GLY A 179 13.67 19.69 27.52
C GLY A 179 12.97 20.46 26.40
N LEU A 180 13.74 20.79 25.36
CA LEU A 180 13.33 21.66 24.26
C LEU A 180 12.08 21.17 23.53
N VAL A 181 11.98 19.86 23.37
CA VAL A 181 10.93 19.16 22.61
C VAL A 181 9.95 18.41 23.50
N GLN A 182 10.01 18.64 24.82
CA GLN A 182 9.12 18.03 25.82
C GLN A 182 8.99 16.50 25.68
N ALA A 183 10.13 15.80 25.63
CA ALA A 183 10.17 14.35 25.49
C ALA A 183 9.58 13.64 26.72
N LEU A 184 8.73 12.63 26.49
CA LEU A 184 8.10 11.83 27.55
C LEU A 184 8.35 10.30 27.35
N PRO A 185 9.05 9.64 28.30
CA PRO A 185 9.93 10.23 29.31
C PRO A 185 11.16 10.89 28.68
N GLY A 186 11.72 11.90 29.37
CA GLY A 186 12.92 12.62 28.91
C GLY A 186 14.13 11.73 28.63
N SER A 187 14.24 10.59 29.33
CA SER A 187 15.30 9.60 29.17
C SER A 187 15.39 8.99 27.76
N LYS A 188 14.35 9.13 26.92
CA LYS A 188 14.42 8.76 25.50
C LYS A 188 15.51 9.52 24.75
N MET A 189 15.87 10.72 25.20
CA MET A 189 16.93 11.53 24.58
C MET A 189 18.33 10.93 24.79
N ALA A 190 18.49 9.95 25.68
CA ALA A 190 19.75 9.24 25.87
C ALA A 190 20.25 8.50 24.61
N SER A 191 19.36 8.20 23.65
CA SER A 191 19.76 7.62 22.36
C SER A 191 20.54 8.60 21.47
N ALA A 192 20.43 9.91 21.71
CA ALA A 192 21.17 10.94 20.98
C ALA A 192 22.49 11.33 21.66
N GLY A 193 22.61 11.08 22.97
CA GLY A 193 23.80 11.37 23.78
C GLY A 193 23.52 11.23 25.27
N SER A 194 24.51 10.80 26.06
CA SER A 194 24.36 10.59 27.51
C SER A 194 24.17 11.89 28.31
N ASP A 195 24.51 13.03 27.72
CA ASP A 195 24.45 14.38 28.30
C ASP A 195 23.13 15.12 27.98
N TRP A 196 22.14 14.41 27.44
CA TRP A 196 20.83 14.94 27.00
C TRP A 196 20.13 15.85 28.02
N GLN A 197 20.35 15.61 29.31
CA GLN A 197 19.68 16.37 30.36
C GLN A 197 20.21 17.80 30.45
N THR A 198 21.44 18.08 30.05
CA THR A 198 22.04 19.42 30.18
C THR A 198 22.57 20.00 28.88
N ASN A 199 22.66 19.18 27.83
CA ASN A 199 23.14 19.62 26.53
C ASN A 199 21.97 19.86 25.54
N PRO A 200 21.64 21.12 25.20
CA PRO A 200 20.62 21.42 24.20
C PRO A 200 20.94 20.88 22.80
N ALA A 201 22.21 20.76 22.40
CA ALA A 201 22.56 20.19 21.11
C ALA A 201 22.10 18.72 21.02
N THR A 202 22.29 17.95 22.09
CA THR A 202 21.80 16.58 22.21
C THR A 202 20.27 16.52 22.14
N GLN A 203 19.56 17.46 22.78
CA GLN A 203 18.10 17.54 22.71
C GLN A 203 17.62 17.91 21.30
N ILE A 204 18.30 18.83 20.62
CA ILE A 204 18.01 19.20 19.22
C ILE A 204 18.21 17.99 18.30
N LYS A 205 19.34 17.27 18.43
CA LYS A 205 19.62 16.04 17.66
C LYS A 205 18.52 15.01 17.84
N TRP A 206 18.11 14.75 19.08
CA TRP A 206 17.01 13.83 19.35
C TRP A 206 15.68 14.31 18.75
N GLY A 207 15.33 15.58 18.93
CA GLY A 207 14.10 16.18 18.41
C GLY A 207 14.02 16.13 16.88
N LEU A 208 15.14 16.42 16.20
CA LEU A 208 15.24 16.29 14.75
C LEU A 208 15.03 14.85 14.28
N ASN A 209 15.66 13.87 14.95
CA ASN A 209 15.46 12.46 14.63
C ASN A 209 13.98 12.06 14.81
N TYR A 210 13.37 12.43 15.94
CA TYR A 210 11.96 12.15 16.20
C TYR A 210 11.03 12.76 15.13
N MET A 211 11.24 14.04 14.79
CA MET A 211 10.42 14.71 13.78
C MET A 211 10.58 14.07 12.39
N ASN A 212 11.82 13.73 12.01
CA ASN A 212 12.10 13.07 10.74
C ASN A 212 11.46 11.68 10.68
N ASP A 213 11.55 10.88 11.75
CA ASP A 213 11.03 9.52 11.77
C ASP A 213 9.49 9.50 11.79
N ARG A 214 8.87 10.39 12.56
CA ARG A 214 7.41 10.39 12.79
C ARG A 214 6.62 11.20 11.77
N TYR A 215 7.21 12.27 11.24
CA TYR A 215 6.56 13.27 10.39
C TYR A 215 7.28 13.53 9.07
N GLY A 216 8.44 12.90 8.84
CA GLY A 216 9.25 13.07 7.64
C GLY A 216 10.18 14.30 7.67
N SER A 217 9.83 15.35 8.41
CA SER A 217 10.68 16.54 8.60
C SER A 217 10.15 17.43 9.75
N PRO A 218 10.94 18.41 10.24
CA PRO A 218 10.45 19.43 11.15
C PRO A 218 9.25 20.21 10.61
N CYS A 219 9.22 20.50 9.30
CA CYS A 219 8.05 21.12 8.69
C CYS A 219 6.84 20.18 8.58
N GLY A 220 7.05 18.88 8.34
CA GLY A 220 5.98 17.88 8.43
C GLY A 220 5.39 17.83 9.84
N ALA A 221 6.23 17.89 10.87
CA ALA A 221 5.81 17.94 12.26
C ALA A 221 4.99 19.20 12.56
N TRP A 222 5.45 20.36 12.06
CA TRP A 222 4.72 21.62 12.28
C TRP A 222 3.35 21.63 11.60
N SER A 223 3.25 21.14 10.35
CA SER A 223 1.96 20.99 9.69
C SER A 223 1.01 20.07 10.44
N PHE A 224 1.53 18.97 11.00
CA PHE A 224 0.75 18.07 11.84
C PHE A 224 0.29 18.77 13.12
N TRP A 225 1.18 19.50 13.79
CA TRP A 225 0.87 20.27 15.00
C TRP A 225 -0.21 21.31 14.73
N GLN A 226 -0.15 22.06 13.63
CA GLN A 226 -1.17 23.05 13.28
C GLN A 226 -2.57 22.44 13.11
N ALA A 227 -2.66 21.19 12.65
CA ALA A 227 -3.92 20.49 12.46
C ALA A 227 -4.46 19.83 13.75
N ASN A 228 -3.58 19.44 14.68
CA ASN A 228 -3.94 18.57 15.80
C ASN A 228 -3.70 19.19 17.19
N SER A 229 -2.90 20.26 17.26
CA SER A 229 -2.40 20.88 18.50
C SER A 229 -1.55 19.94 19.38
N TRP A 230 -0.94 18.91 18.77
CA TRP A 230 0.06 18.02 19.37
C TRP A 230 1.01 17.49 18.29
N TYR A 231 2.18 16.97 18.69
CA TYR A 231 3.13 16.25 17.82
C TYR A 231 3.95 15.22 18.63
#